data_AF-A0A7W9AU38-F1
#
_entry.id   AF-A0A7W9AU38-F1
#
_cell.length_a   1.000
_cell.length_b   1.000
_cell.length_c   1.000
_cell.angle_alpha   90.00
_cell.angle_beta   90.00
_cell.angle_gamma   90.00
#
_symmetry.space_group_name_H-M   'P 1'
#
loop_
_entity.id
_entity.type
_entity.pdbx_description
1 polymer ?
#
loop_
_entity_poly.entity_id
_entity_poly.type
_entity_poly.pdbx_seq_one_letter_code
_entity_poly.pdbx_strand_id
1 'polypeptide(L)'
;MNVSLNPASIAAAVAIGHNSQAVWSSGHVPLAPYEPTDEIAATVAEIVTLHRLRQDMIRAQTKLSLQGQAAIRFMFQSDDDFANDEAKEKARKRTESLYKTIAADPSHELHSYVAPYLLAGKPLDEQRAAYEKRLVKAAKLLPVYDWVKGVKGFGDISFATIVGECGDIGTYKSVSAVWKRLGLAVIDGNRQGNPGKSASADDWIAHGYNRQRRSVSWNARQHVIGGMGKWRPAYGADVRADLDLTYYQQVYAERARYESEKLGLPIAESATGKESYKMHAANRAHRYVEKRLVKHLYLEWRRAAA
;
A
#
# COMPACT_ATOMS: atom_id res chain seq x y z
N MET A 1 -5.96 37.10 43.94
CA MET A 1 -7.21 36.38 43.65
C MET A 1 -6.84 35.16 42.82
N ASN A 2 -6.72 34.01 43.47
CA ASN A 2 -6.37 32.73 42.83
C ASN A 2 -7.62 32.21 42.11
N VAL A 3 -7.58 32.21 40.77
CA VAL A 3 -8.59 31.51 39.97
C VAL A 3 -8.18 30.04 39.93
N SER A 4 -8.86 29.25 40.74
CA SER A 4 -8.81 27.79 40.75
C SER A 4 -9.18 27.27 39.36
N LEU A 5 -8.21 26.69 38.66
CA LEU A 5 -8.46 25.95 37.43
C LEU A 5 -9.08 24.61 37.83
N ASN A 6 -10.37 24.46 37.56
CA ASN A 6 -11.13 23.24 37.83
C ASN A 6 -10.54 22.06 37.02
N PRO A 7 -10.02 21.00 37.67
CA PRO A 7 -9.45 19.83 36.99
C PRO A 7 -10.42 19.14 36.02
N ALA A 8 -11.74 19.29 36.23
CA ALA A 8 -12.76 18.72 35.36
C ALA A 8 -12.79 19.37 33.97
N SER A 9 -12.35 20.63 33.83
CA SER A 9 -12.34 21.35 32.54
C SER A 9 -11.15 20.99 31.64
N ILE A 10 -10.08 20.44 32.21
CA ILE A 10 -8.93 19.92 31.45
C ILE A 10 -9.22 18.47 30.97
N ALA A 11 -10.03 17.72 31.71
CA ALA A 11 -10.42 16.35 31.35
C ALA A 11 -11.33 16.27 30.10
N ALA A 12 -12.08 17.33 29.77
CA ALA A 12 -12.98 17.34 28.61
C ALA A 12 -12.26 17.58 27.27
N ALA A 13 -11.07 18.18 27.27
CA ALA A 13 -10.30 18.46 26.04
C ALA A 13 -9.36 17.31 25.61
N VAL A 14 -9.19 16.29 26.47
CA VAL A 14 -8.37 15.09 26.20
C VAL A 14 -9.21 13.93 25.62
N ALA A 15 -10.51 14.13 25.44
CA ALA A 15 -11.46 13.14 24.92
C ALA A 15 -11.48 12.98 23.39
N ILE A 16 -10.44 13.44 22.66
CA ILE A 16 -10.11 12.91 21.32
C ILE A 16 -9.07 11.79 21.51
N GLY A 17 -9.36 10.89 22.44
CA GLY A 17 -8.59 9.68 22.69
C GLY A 17 -8.82 8.73 21.53
N HIS A 18 -7.73 8.22 20.97
CA HIS A 18 -7.74 7.10 20.04
C HIS A 18 -8.64 6.00 20.63
N ASN A 19 -9.78 5.74 19.98
CA ASN A 19 -10.72 4.71 20.39
C ASN A 19 -10.17 3.33 19.96
N SER A 20 -9.00 2.96 20.49
CA SER A 20 -8.36 1.65 20.30
C SER A 20 -8.82 0.62 21.34
N GLN A 21 -9.75 0.98 22.23
CA GLN A 21 -10.35 0.07 23.21
C GLN A 21 -11.55 -0.73 22.67
N ALA A 22 -11.56 -1.06 21.38
CA ALA A 22 -12.47 -2.09 20.89
C ALA A 22 -12.04 -3.42 21.53
N VAL A 23 -12.84 -3.94 22.49
CA VAL A 23 -12.71 -5.30 23.01
C VAL A 23 -12.66 -6.26 21.83
N TRP A 24 -11.47 -6.82 21.56
CA TRP A 24 -11.20 -7.58 20.35
C TRP A 24 -11.77 -8.99 20.47
N SER A 25 -13.02 -9.17 20.07
CA SER A 25 -13.58 -10.51 19.96
C SER A 25 -12.93 -11.24 18.76
N SER A 26 -12.35 -12.40 19.04
CA SER A 26 -12.05 -13.44 18.04
C SER A 26 -13.33 -14.07 17.46
N GLY A 27 -14.49 -13.67 17.98
CA GLY A 27 -15.81 -14.10 17.54
C GLY A 27 -16.14 -13.63 16.13
N HIS A 28 -16.89 -14.48 15.42
CA HIS A 28 -17.57 -14.09 14.20
C HIS A 28 -18.62 -13.03 14.58
N VAL A 29 -18.31 -11.74 14.39
CA VAL A 29 -19.29 -10.68 14.57
C VAL A 29 -20.28 -10.79 13.40
N PRO A 30 -21.56 -11.14 13.64
CA PRO A 30 -22.56 -11.13 12.58
C PRO A 30 -22.70 -9.67 12.14
N LEU A 31 -22.40 -9.38 10.87
CA LEU A 31 -22.60 -8.05 10.33
C LEU A 31 -24.02 -7.97 9.77
N ALA A 32 -24.76 -6.93 10.16
CA ALA A 32 -26.08 -6.63 9.61
C ALA A 32 -26.01 -6.56 8.08
N PRO A 33 -27.07 -6.94 7.35
CA PRO A 33 -27.13 -6.79 5.89
C PRO A 33 -26.65 -5.40 5.47
N TYR A 34 -25.81 -5.37 4.43
CA TYR A 34 -25.28 -4.11 3.90
C TYR A 34 -26.01 -3.82 2.59
N GLU A 35 -26.67 -2.68 2.54
CA GLU A 35 -27.26 -2.12 1.32
C GLU A 35 -26.69 -0.71 1.13
N PRO A 36 -25.97 -0.43 0.04
CA PRO A 36 -25.45 0.90 -0.19
C PRO A 36 -26.58 1.87 -0.52
N THR A 37 -26.49 3.10 -0.01
CA THR A 37 -27.34 4.19 -0.50
C THR A 37 -26.94 4.57 -1.93
N ASP A 38 -27.83 5.24 -2.65
CA ASP A 38 -27.56 5.73 -4.01
C ASP A 38 -26.35 6.67 -4.03
N GLU A 39 -26.15 7.47 -2.99
CA GLU A 39 -25.00 8.38 -2.86
C GLU A 39 -23.68 7.60 -2.70
N ILE A 40 -23.67 6.53 -1.88
CA ILE A 40 -22.51 5.66 -1.73
C ILE A 40 -22.19 4.98 -3.05
N ALA A 41 -23.20 4.42 -3.71
CA ALA A 41 -23.06 3.74 -4.99
C ALA A 41 -22.49 4.69 -6.07
N ALA A 42 -23.03 5.90 -6.17
CA ALA A 42 -22.56 6.93 -7.11
C ALA A 42 -21.12 7.37 -6.81
N THR A 43 -20.78 7.60 -5.54
CA THR A 43 -19.43 7.98 -5.11
C THR A 43 -18.41 6.89 -5.44
N VAL A 44 -18.74 5.63 -5.15
CA VAL A 44 -17.90 4.48 -5.49
C VAL A 44 -17.72 4.36 -7.01
N ALA A 45 -18.78 4.54 -7.80
CA ALA A 45 -18.70 4.49 -9.25
C ALA A 45 -17.78 5.58 -9.82
N GLU A 46 -17.83 6.80 -9.27
CA GLU A 46 -16.89 7.87 -9.64
C GLU A 46 -15.45 7.48 -9.29
N ILE A 47 -15.19 6.97 -8.08
CA ILE A 47 -13.85 6.55 -7.65
C ILE A 47 -13.29 5.45 -8.56
N VAL A 48 -14.09 4.44 -8.91
CA VAL A 48 -13.68 3.36 -9.82
C VAL A 48 -13.32 3.92 -11.20
N THR A 49 -14.11 4.85 -11.72
CA THR A 49 -13.87 5.49 -13.02
C THR A 49 -12.59 6.31 -13.01
N LEU A 50 -12.43 7.20 -12.02
CA LEU A 50 -11.24 8.03 -11.88
C LEU A 50 -9.97 7.21 -11.65
N HIS A 51 -10.06 6.12 -10.89
CA HIS A 51 -8.92 5.23 -10.67
C HIS A 51 -8.47 4.56 -11.98
N ARG A 52 -9.41 4.11 -12.82
CA ARG A 52 -9.08 3.54 -14.14
C ARG A 52 -8.38 4.57 -15.03
N LEU A 53 -8.93 5.77 -15.12
CA LEU A 53 -8.33 6.88 -15.89
C LEU A 53 -6.94 7.26 -15.35
N ARG A 54 -6.76 7.28 -14.03
CA ARG A 54 -5.45 7.47 -13.39
C ARG A 54 -4.47 6.38 -13.79
N GLN A 55 -4.90 5.11 -13.80
CA GLN A 55 -4.05 3.98 -14.21
C GLN A 55 -3.66 4.07 -15.69
N ASP A 56 -4.53 4.57 -16.57
CA ASP A 56 -4.19 4.82 -17.96
C ASP A 56 -3.08 5.86 -18.10
N MET A 57 -3.16 6.97 -17.37
CA MET A 57 -2.10 8.00 -17.38
C MET A 57 -0.77 7.44 -16.88
N ILE A 58 -0.78 6.65 -15.80
CA ILE A 58 0.44 6.01 -15.27
C ILE A 58 1.05 5.05 -16.29
N ARG A 59 0.23 4.25 -16.98
CA ARG A 59 0.71 3.32 -18.02
C ARG A 59 1.31 4.06 -19.21
N ALA A 60 0.65 5.12 -19.67
CA ALA A 60 1.14 5.94 -20.77
C ALA A 60 2.48 6.61 -20.38
N GLN A 61 2.57 7.19 -19.18
CA GLN A 61 3.80 7.78 -18.67
C GLN A 61 4.94 6.76 -18.57
N THR A 62 4.64 5.56 -18.05
CA THR A 62 5.63 4.47 -17.96
C THR A 62 6.16 4.08 -19.35
N LYS A 63 5.28 4.01 -20.37
CA LYS A 63 5.70 3.70 -21.75
C LYS A 63 6.62 4.79 -22.31
N LEU A 64 6.29 6.07 -22.11
CA LEU A 64 7.15 7.17 -22.55
C LEU A 64 8.52 7.15 -21.87
N SER A 65 8.57 6.91 -20.55
CA SER A 65 9.84 6.77 -19.83
C SER A 65 10.66 5.58 -20.34
N LEU A 66 10.03 4.44 -20.63
CA LEU A 66 10.73 3.28 -21.19
C LEU A 66 11.23 3.52 -22.62
N GLN A 67 10.49 4.28 -23.43
CA GLN A 67 10.94 4.69 -24.76
C GLN A 67 12.11 5.67 -24.69
N GLY A 68 12.05 6.67 -23.81
CA GLY A 68 13.17 7.59 -23.60
C GLY A 68 14.41 6.89 -23.06
N GLN A 69 14.24 5.89 -22.19
CA GLN A 69 15.36 5.01 -21.80
C GLN A 69 15.91 4.23 -23.00
N ALA A 70 15.08 3.66 -23.85
CA ALA A 70 15.52 2.94 -25.03
C ALA A 70 16.27 3.83 -26.04
N ALA A 71 15.83 5.09 -26.20
CA ALA A 71 16.45 6.07 -27.10
C ALA A 71 17.90 6.39 -26.76
N ILE A 72 18.35 6.16 -25.53
CA ILE A 72 19.74 6.39 -25.14
C ILE A 72 20.56 5.09 -25.05
N ARG A 73 19.94 3.90 -25.01
CA ARG A 73 20.65 2.62 -24.79
C ARG A 73 21.73 2.35 -25.83
N PHE A 74 21.46 2.66 -27.09
CA PHE A 74 22.40 2.39 -28.18
C PHE A 74 23.71 3.19 -28.07
N MET A 75 23.73 4.26 -27.28
CA MET A 75 24.91 5.13 -27.12
C MET A 75 25.95 4.57 -26.15
N PHE A 76 25.59 3.61 -25.28
CA PHE A 76 26.48 3.16 -24.20
C PHE A 76 26.32 1.69 -23.77
N GLN A 77 25.40 0.93 -24.37
CA GLN A 77 25.31 -0.52 -24.15
C GLN A 77 26.12 -1.27 -25.21
N SER A 78 26.82 -2.32 -24.79
CA SER A 78 27.58 -3.23 -25.65
C SER A 78 26.99 -4.64 -25.64
N ASP A 79 27.48 -5.53 -26.50
CA ASP A 79 27.04 -6.94 -26.52
C ASP A 79 27.25 -7.66 -25.18
N ASP A 80 28.30 -7.29 -24.44
CA ASP A 80 28.60 -7.82 -23.10
C ASP A 80 27.47 -7.57 -22.10
N ASP A 81 26.71 -6.48 -22.28
CA ASP A 81 25.54 -6.17 -21.44
C ASP A 81 24.39 -7.14 -21.64
N PHE A 82 24.42 -7.95 -22.69
CA PHE A 82 23.40 -8.93 -23.02
C PHE A 82 23.86 -10.38 -22.84
N ALA A 83 25.09 -10.60 -22.37
CA ALA A 83 25.69 -11.93 -22.23
C ALA A 83 24.93 -12.86 -21.27
N ASN A 84 24.31 -12.31 -20.22
CA ASN A 84 23.50 -13.06 -19.25
C ASN A 84 22.49 -12.16 -18.51
N ASP A 85 21.60 -12.76 -17.72
CA ASP A 85 20.53 -12.04 -17.02
C ASP A 85 21.05 -11.03 -15.98
N GLU A 86 22.19 -11.32 -15.35
CA GLU A 86 22.80 -10.39 -14.39
C GLU A 86 23.36 -9.15 -15.09
N ALA A 87 24.05 -9.35 -16.23
CA ALA A 87 24.55 -8.27 -17.08
C ALA A 87 23.40 -7.39 -17.59
N LYS A 88 22.31 -8.00 -18.09
CA LYS A 88 21.11 -7.29 -18.55
C LYS A 88 20.49 -6.44 -17.46
N GLU A 89 20.37 -6.96 -16.23
CA GLU A 89 19.81 -6.21 -15.11
C GLU A 89 20.73 -5.06 -14.67
N LYS A 90 22.05 -5.25 -14.70
CA LYS A 90 23.03 -4.17 -14.46
C LYS A 90 22.90 -3.07 -15.51
N ALA A 91 22.86 -3.43 -16.79
CA ALA A 91 22.71 -2.49 -17.90
C ALA A 91 21.39 -1.71 -17.83
N ARG A 92 20.29 -2.39 -17.47
CA ARG A 92 18.98 -1.77 -17.23
C ARG A 92 19.06 -0.72 -16.11
N LYS A 93 19.67 -1.04 -14.97
CA LYS A 93 19.83 -0.12 -13.85
C LYS A 93 20.71 1.10 -14.21
N ARG A 94 21.82 0.88 -14.91
CA ARG A 94 22.67 1.98 -15.40
C ARG A 94 21.89 2.92 -16.32
N THR A 95 21.13 2.35 -17.26
CA THR A 95 20.25 3.11 -18.18
C THR A 95 19.21 3.93 -17.42
N GLU A 96 18.53 3.31 -16.45
CA GLU A 96 17.53 3.99 -15.62
C GLU A 96 18.15 5.15 -14.83
N SER A 97 19.35 4.97 -14.29
CA SER A 97 20.08 6.01 -13.57
C SER A 97 20.49 7.15 -14.49
N LEU A 98 21.08 6.85 -15.65
CA LEU A 98 21.52 7.85 -16.62
C LEU A 98 20.33 8.65 -17.18
N TYR A 99 19.23 7.97 -17.51
CA TYR A 99 17.99 8.63 -17.93
C TYR A 99 17.52 9.67 -16.91
N LYS A 100 17.57 9.35 -15.59
CA LYS A 100 17.20 10.30 -14.54
C LYS A 100 18.14 11.51 -14.50
N THR A 101 19.44 11.30 -14.69
CA THR A 101 20.42 12.38 -14.77
C THR A 101 20.13 13.30 -15.97
N ILE A 102 19.96 12.73 -17.16
CA ILE A 102 19.65 13.48 -18.40
C ILE A 102 18.32 14.23 -18.27
N ALA A 103 17.32 13.61 -17.65
CA ALA A 103 16.01 14.22 -17.47
C ALA A 103 16.02 15.41 -16.48
N ALA A 104 16.95 15.39 -15.51
CA ALA A 104 17.10 16.45 -14.52
C ALA A 104 17.99 17.60 -15.01
N ASP A 105 18.84 17.38 -16.02
CA ASP A 105 19.79 18.35 -16.53
C ASP A 105 19.54 18.65 -18.03
N PRO A 106 18.86 19.78 -18.34
CA PRO A 106 18.66 20.23 -19.72
C PRO A 106 19.95 20.53 -20.50
N SER A 107 21.09 20.71 -19.82
CA SER A 107 22.39 20.98 -20.44
C SER A 107 23.19 19.71 -20.76
N HIS A 108 22.72 18.55 -20.31
CA HIS A 108 23.36 17.26 -20.59
C HIS A 108 23.42 17.00 -22.10
N GLU A 109 24.56 16.52 -22.61
CA GLU A 109 24.79 16.31 -24.06
C GLU A 109 23.72 15.42 -24.74
N LEU A 110 23.24 14.41 -24.02
CA LEU A 110 22.17 13.51 -24.46
C LEU A 110 20.73 14.02 -24.22
N HIS A 111 20.53 15.24 -23.72
CA HIS A 111 19.20 15.75 -23.36
C HIS A 111 18.25 15.80 -24.56
N SER A 112 18.74 16.19 -25.74
CA SER A 112 17.95 16.28 -26.97
C SER A 112 17.30 14.95 -27.37
N TYR A 113 17.91 13.81 -27.04
CA TYR A 113 17.35 12.47 -27.32
C TYR A 113 16.19 12.09 -26.38
N VAL A 114 16.19 12.63 -25.16
CA VAL A 114 15.22 12.30 -24.12
C VAL A 114 14.09 13.35 -24.04
N ALA A 115 14.39 14.60 -24.40
CA ALA A 115 13.49 15.74 -24.30
C ALA A 115 12.09 15.52 -24.94
N PRO A 116 11.94 14.91 -26.14
CA PRO A 116 10.63 14.67 -26.72
C PRO A 116 9.71 13.82 -25.81
N TYR A 117 10.27 12.80 -25.14
CA TYR A 117 9.52 11.93 -24.25
C TYR A 117 9.15 12.62 -22.92
N LEU A 118 10.03 13.48 -22.41
CA LEU A 118 9.75 14.28 -21.22
C LEU A 118 8.63 15.29 -21.49
N LEU A 119 8.71 15.99 -22.62
CA LEU A 119 7.70 16.97 -23.03
C LEU A 119 6.34 16.30 -23.27
N ALA A 120 6.32 15.14 -23.94
CA ALA A 120 5.11 14.35 -24.12
C ALA A 120 4.52 13.82 -22.80
N GLY A 121 5.35 13.63 -21.77
CA GLY A 121 4.91 13.15 -20.46
C GLY A 121 4.24 14.22 -19.60
N LYS A 122 4.54 15.51 -19.80
CA LYS A 122 4.00 16.60 -18.95
C LYS A 122 2.46 16.61 -18.89
N PRO A 123 1.72 16.56 -20.00
CA PRO A 123 0.26 16.55 -19.96
C PRO A 123 -0.31 15.32 -19.23
N LEU A 124 0.38 14.18 -19.29
CA LEU A 124 -0.05 12.95 -18.60
C LEU A 124 0.10 13.06 -17.09
N ASP A 125 1.21 13.65 -16.62
CA ASP A 125 1.43 13.91 -15.20
C ASP A 125 0.45 14.95 -14.64
N GLU A 126 0.17 16.02 -15.40
CA GLU A 126 -0.84 17.02 -15.07
C GLU A 126 -2.24 16.41 -14.96
N GLN A 127 -2.64 15.61 -15.95
CA GLN A 127 -3.94 14.94 -15.96
C GLN A 127 -4.03 13.88 -14.85
N ARG A 128 -2.95 13.14 -14.58
CA ARG A 128 -2.87 12.22 -13.42
C ARG A 128 -3.12 12.97 -12.13
N ALA A 129 -2.44 14.10 -11.91
CA ALA A 129 -2.61 14.91 -10.71
C ALA A 129 -4.04 15.46 -10.57
N ALA A 130 -4.69 15.83 -11.68
CA ALA A 130 -6.09 16.23 -11.69
C ALA A 130 -7.02 15.07 -11.25
N TYR A 131 -6.81 13.85 -11.77
CA TYR A 131 -7.56 12.67 -11.33
C TYR A 131 -7.29 12.33 -9.86
N GLU A 132 -6.06 12.44 -9.37
CA GLU A 132 -5.72 12.20 -7.97
C GLU A 132 -6.44 13.18 -7.03
N LYS A 133 -6.50 14.46 -7.39
CA LYS A 133 -7.27 15.46 -6.62
C LYS A 133 -8.75 15.10 -6.54
N ARG A 134 -9.34 14.65 -7.65
CA ARG A 134 -10.75 14.23 -7.69
C ARG A 134 -10.99 12.94 -6.90
N LEU A 135 -10.09 11.96 -7.01
CA LEU A 135 -10.14 10.72 -6.23
C LEU A 135 -10.16 10.99 -4.73
N VAL A 136 -9.26 11.87 -4.26
CA VAL A 136 -9.21 12.25 -2.85
C VAL A 136 -10.50 12.94 -2.41
N LYS A 137 -11.06 13.84 -3.23
CA LYS A 137 -12.34 14.49 -2.92
C LYS A 137 -13.49 13.48 -2.82
N ALA A 138 -13.64 12.59 -3.79
CA ALA A 138 -14.69 11.57 -3.79
C ALA A 138 -14.52 10.59 -2.62
N ALA A 139 -13.30 10.13 -2.33
CA ALA A 139 -13.04 9.22 -1.21
C ALA A 139 -13.43 9.83 0.15
N LYS A 140 -13.28 11.15 0.31
CA LYS A 140 -13.69 11.88 1.54
C LYS A 140 -15.19 11.90 1.79
N LEU A 141 -16.00 11.64 0.75
CA LEU A 141 -17.46 11.59 0.86
C LEU A 141 -17.97 10.24 1.36
N LEU A 142 -17.12 9.21 1.37
CA LEU A 142 -17.52 7.89 1.84
C LEU A 142 -17.67 7.90 3.38
N PRO A 143 -18.74 7.29 3.95
CA PRO A 143 -18.99 7.32 5.39
C PRO A 143 -17.84 6.78 6.26
N VAL A 144 -17.07 5.82 5.73
CA VAL A 144 -15.92 5.22 6.42
C VAL A 144 -14.72 6.17 6.57
N TYR A 145 -14.73 7.34 5.91
CA TYR A 145 -13.56 8.19 5.79
C TYR A 145 -13.05 8.72 7.14
N ASP A 146 -13.93 8.95 8.13
CA ASP A 146 -13.50 9.39 9.46
C ASP A 146 -12.59 8.36 10.14
N TRP A 147 -12.91 7.07 9.99
CA TRP A 147 -12.02 5.99 10.44
C TRP A 147 -10.70 6.00 9.66
N VAL A 148 -10.76 6.12 8.33
CA VAL A 148 -9.57 6.15 7.46
C VAL A 148 -8.61 7.27 7.89
N LYS A 149 -9.14 8.47 8.10
CA LYS A 149 -8.38 9.65 8.55
C LYS A 149 -7.74 9.43 9.93
N GLY A 150 -8.37 8.65 10.80
CA GLY A 150 -7.81 8.26 12.10
C GLY A 150 -6.67 7.25 12.02
N VAL A 151 -6.50 6.53 10.90
CA VAL A 151 -5.41 5.56 10.74
C VAL A 151 -4.14 6.26 10.26
N LYS A 152 -3.22 6.51 11.20
CA LYS A 152 -1.90 7.08 10.90
C LYS A 152 -1.17 6.27 9.83
N GLY A 153 -0.77 6.95 8.76
CA GLY A 153 -0.09 6.35 7.61
C GLY A 153 -1.02 5.75 6.55
N PHE A 154 -2.35 5.75 6.73
CA PHE A 154 -3.28 5.35 5.67
C PHE A 154 -3.79 6.58 4.90
N GLY A 155 -3.03 6.98 3.88
CA GLY A 155 -3.32 8.22 3.13
C GLY A 155 -4.53 8.13 2.20
N ASP A 156 -5.15 9.29 1.94
CA ASP A 156 -6.36 9.44 1.11
C ASP A 156 -6.26 8.72 -0.25
N ILE A 157 -5.12 8.85 -0.94
CA ILE A 157 -4.93 8.23 -2.25
C ILE A 157 -4.80 6.69 -2.15
N SER A 158 -4.17 6.17 -1.08
CA SER A 158 -4.11 4.73 -0.84
C SER A 158 -5.50 4.16 -0.56
N PHE A 159 -6.32 4.89 0.20
CA PHE A 159 -7.71 4.51 0.41
C PHE A 159 -8.53 4.56 -0.90
N ALA A 160 -8.48 5.68 -1.62
CA ALA A 160 -9.20 5.84 -2.89
C ALA A 160 -8.83 4.78 -3.93
N THR A 161 -7.54 4.40 -4.02
CA THR A 161 -7.09 3.36 -4.95
C THR A 161 -7.52 1.95 -4.54
N ILE A 162 -7.64 1.64 -3.23
CA ILE A 162 -8.25 0.38 -2.77
C ILE A 162 -9.70 0.32 -3.22
N VAL A 163 -10.47 1.38 -3.00
CA VAL A 163 -11.87 1.49 -3.46
C VAL A 163 -11.92 1.39 -5.00
N GLY A 164 -11.00 2.03 -5.72
CA GLY A 164 -10.94 1.95 -7.17
C GLY A 164 -10.74 0.54 -7.74
N GLU A 165 -10.05 -0.35 -7.00
CA GLU A 165 -9.85 -1.75 -7.38
C GLU A 165 -10.98 -2.69 -6.92
N CYS A 166 -11.54 -2.40 -5.74
CA CYS A 166 -12.55 -3.23 -5.09
C CYS A 166 -13.99 -2.85 -5.45
N GLY A 167 -14.24 -1.59 -5.85
CA GLY A 167 -15.58 -1.03 -5.83
C GLY A 167 -16.07 -0.87 -4.38
N ASP A 168 -17.35 -1.14 -4.17
CA ASP A 168 -17.96 -1.07 -2.85
C ASP A 168 -17.53 -2.26 -2.01
N ILE A 169 -16.74 -1.99 -0.96
CA ILE A 169 -16.17 -2.99 -0.07
C ILE A 169 -17.25 -3.66 0.79
N GLY A 170 -18.33 -2.95 1.12
CA GLY A 170 -19.42 -3.47 1.97
C GLY A 170 -20.22 -4.58 1.29
N THR A 171 -20.31 -4.57 -0.04
CA THR A 171 -21.04 -5.58 -0.84
C THR A 171 -20.36 -6.95 -0.87
N TYR A 172 -19.10 -7.06 -0.45
CA TYR A 172 -18.41 -8.34 -0.41
C TYR A 172 -19.00 -9.24 0.68
N LYS A 173 -19.28 -10.50 0.33
CA LYS A 173 -19.81 -11.51 1.28
C LYS A 173 -18.96 -11.71 2.53
N SER A 174 -17.65 -11.46 2.45
CA SER A 174 -16.73 -11.54 3.57
C SER A 174 -15.43 -10.82 3.29
N VAL A 175 -14.69 -10.48 4.35
CA VAL A 175 -13.32 -9.96 4.25
C VAL A 175 -12.40 -10.87 3.42
N SER A 176 -12.60 -12.19 3.45
CA SER A 176 -11.81 -13.13 2.66
C SER A 176 -12.01 -12.92 1.15
N ALA A 177 -13.20 -12.49 0.72
CA ALA A 177 -13.46 -12.14 -0.68
C ALA A 177 -12.72 -10.85 -1.08
N VAL A 178 -12.67 -9.85 -0.19
CA VAL A 178 -11.86 -8.63 -0.38
C VAL A 178 -10.36 -8.99 -0.46
N TRP A 179 -9.88 -9.87 0.43
CA TRP A 179 -8.50 -10.36 0.36
C TRP A 179 -8.20 -11.07 -0.97
N LYS A 180 -9.10 -11.91 -1.49
CA LYS A 180 -8.92 -12.55 -2.80
C LYS A 180 -8.85 -11.52 -3.92
N ARG A 181 -9.69 -10.49 -3.90
CA ARG A 181 -9.65 -9.39 -4.87
C ARG A 181 -8.29 -8.68 -4.89
N LEU A 182 -7.72 -8.41 -3.71
CA LEU A 182 -6.47 -7.68 -3.53
C LEU A 182 -5.19 -8.56 -3.60
N GLY A 183 -5.28 -9.83 -3.98
CA GLY A 183 -4.10 -10.71 -4.09
C GLY A 183 -3.56 -11.23 -2.74
N LEU A 184 -4.37 -11.16 -1.69
CA LEU A 184 -4.00 -11.49 -0.30
C LEU A 184 -4.49 -12.86 0.16
N ALA A 185 -5.29 -13.56 -0.64
CA ALA A 185 -5.80 -14.87 -0.26
C ALA A 185 -4.68 -15.91 -0.05
N VAL A 186 -5.02 -16.96 0.70
CA VAL A 186 -4.29 -18.22 0.75
C VAL A 186 -5.23 -19.25 0.12
N ILE A 187 -4.77 -19.94 -0.90
CA ILE A 187 -5.53 -20.91 -1.68
C ILE A 187 -4.69 -22.19 -1.65
N ASP A 188 -5.28 -23.28 -1.14
CA ASP A 188 -4.64 -24.59 -1.01
C ASP A 188 -3.27 -24.54 -0.32
N GLY A 189 -3.22 -23.84 0.81
CA GLY A 189 -1.99 -23.65 1.61
C GLY A 189 -0.99 -22.66 1.02
N ASN A 190 -1.19 -22.21 -0.22
CA ASN A 190 -0.28 -21.34 -0.95
C ASN A 190 -0.76 -19.90 -0.99
N ARG A 191 0.18 -18.95 -1.00
CA ARG A 191 -0.17 -17.52 -1.18
C ARG A 191 -0.68 -17.30 -2.61
N GLN A 192 -1.74 -16.51 -2.76
CA GLN A 192 -2.22 -16.10 -4.09
C GLN A 192 -1.10 -15.47 -4.93
N GLY A 193 -1.01 -15.89 -6.20
CA GLY A 193 0.10 -15.55 -7.10
C GLY A 193 1.35 -16.42 -6.97
N ASN A 194 1.31 -17.50 -6.18
CA ASN A 194 2.36 -18.52 -6.11
C ASN A 194 1.75 -19.91 -5.80
N PRO A 195 1.07 -20.55 -6.76
CA PRO A 195 0.36 -21.83 -6.56
C PRO A 195 1.27 -23.03 -6.23
N GLY A 196 2.58 -22.94 -6.44
CA GLY A 196 3.54 -24.00 -6.12
C GLY A 196 4.40 -24.38 -7.32
N LYS A 197 5.34 -25.31 -7.10
CA LYS A 197 6.32 -25.73 -8.13
C LYS A 197 5.70 -26.55 -9.26
N SER A 198 4.59 -27.23 -9.01
CA SER A 198 3.91 -28.13 -9.97
C SER A 198 2.52 -27.61 -10.36
N ALA A 199 2.36 -26.29 -10.38
CA ALA A 199 1.07 -25.66 -10.64
C ALA A 199 0.64 -25.79 -12.10
N SER A 200 -0.58 -26.27 -12.31
CA SER A 200 -1.28 -26.33 -13.59
C SER A 200 -1.82 -24.96 -14.01
N ALA A 201 -2.26 -24.84 -15.26
CA ALA A 201 -2.96 -23.64 -15.74
C ALA A 201 -4.22 -23.33 -14.91
N ASP A 202 -4.95 -24.37 -14.50
CA ASP A 202 -6.16 -24.23 -13.69
C ASP A 202 -5.84 -23.69 -12.29
N ASP A 203 -4.70 -24.05 -11.70
CA ASP A 203 -4.26 -23.49 -10.42
C ASP A 203 -4.00 -21.97 -10.52
N TRP A 204 -3.43 -21.52 -11.64
CA TRP A 204 -3.22 -20.11 -11.90
C TRP A 204 -4.54 -19.36 -12.13
N ILE A 205 -5.50 -19.98 -12.84
CA ILE A 205 -6.85 -19.43 -13.03
C ILE A 205 -7.58 -19.33 -11.69
N ALA A 206 -7.54 -20.38 -10.87
CA ALA A 206 -8.16 -20.44 -9.55
C ALA A 206 -7.57 -19.37 -8.60
N HIS A 207 -6.25 -19.16 -8.68
CA HIS A 207 -5.55 -18.08 -8.00
C HIS A 207 -6.06 -16.71 -8.43
N GLY A 208 -6.38 -16.51 -9.72
CA GLY A 208 -6.93 -15.26 -10.25
C GLY A 208 -6.09 -14.04 -9.87
N TYR A 209 -4.77 -14.22 -9.78
CA TYR A 209 -3.87 -13.20 -9.27
C TYR A 209 -3.73 -12.05 -10.27
N ASN A 210 -3.90 -10.83 -9.79
CA ASN A 210 -3.70 -9.62 -10.58
C ASN A 210 -2.66 -8.74 -9.89
N ARG A 211 -1.52 -8.50 -10.56
CA ARG A 211 -0.40 -7.75 -9.98
C ARG A 211 -0.77 -6.30 -9.68
N GLN A 212 -1.62 -5.69 -10.50
CA GLN A 212 -2.05 -4.30 -10.35
C GLN A 212 -2.89 -4.15 -9.07
N ARG A 213 -3.89 -5.02 -8.88
CA ARG A 213 -4.68 -5.09 -7.65
C ARG A 213 -3.82 -5.31 -6.41
N ARG A 214 -2.84 -6.23 -6.53
CA ARG A 214 -1.89 -6.49 -5.45
C ARG A 214 -1.04 -5.26 -5.11
N SER A 215 -0.65 -4.46 -6.10
CA SER A 215 0.21 -3.30 -5.88
C SER A 215 -0.45 -2.22 -5.01
N VAL A 216 -1.78 -2.07 -5.11
CA VAL A 216 -2.54 -1.07 -4.35
C VAL A 216 -2.50 -1.39 -2.85
N SER A 217 -2.83 -2.62 -2.46
CA SER A 217 -2.75 -3.06 -1.07
C SER A 217 -1.31 -3.05 -0.55
N TRP A 218 -0.34 -3.42 -1.41
CA TRP A 218 1.08 -3.34 -1.09
C TRP A 218 1.48 -1.92 -0.71
N ASN A 219 1.11 -0.92 -1.51
CA ASN A 219 1.48 0.48 -1.25
C ASN A 219 0.82 0.99 0.04
N ALA A 220 -0.45 0.69 0.26
CA ALA A 220 -1.16 1.10 1.49
C ALA A 220 -0.45 0.60 2.76
N ARG A 221 0.00 -0.67 2.78
CA ARG A 221 0.64 -1.26 3.98
C ARG A 221 1.98 -0.61 4.33
N GLN A 222 2.70 -0.08 3.34
CA GLN A 222 4.04 0.45 3.53
C GLN A 222 4.04 1.72 4.38
N HIS A 223 2.96 2.49 4.28
CA HIS A 223 2.81 3.76 4.97
C HIS A 223 2.27 3.60 6.40
N VAL A 224 1.37 2.64 6.65
CA VAL A 224 0.85 2.37 8.02
C VAL A 224 1.87 1.77 8.98
N ILE A 225 2.95 1.15 8.47
CA ILE A 225 4.06 0.67 9.30
C ILE A 225 5.11 1.77 9.49
N GLY A 226 5.29 2.65 8.49
CA GLY A 226 6.21 3.79 8.53
C GLY A 226 7.33 3.70 7.49
N GLY A 227 7.34 4.65 6.55
CA GLY A 227 8.45 4.93 5.63
C GLY A 227 8.88 3.76 4.74
N MET A 228 8.03 3.31 3.83
CA MET A 228 8.27 2.09 3.03
C MET A 228 8.43 0.82 3.88
N GLY A 229 7.69 0.75 5.00
CA GLY A 229 7.73 -0.41 5.91
C GLY A 229 9.10 -0.62 6.57
N LYS A 230 9.94 0.42 6.62
CA LYS A 230 11.29 0.37 7.20
C LYS A 230 11.30 0.64 8.69
N TRP A 231 10.22 1.16 9.26
CA TRP A 231 10.12 1.35 10.71
C TRP A 231 10.34 0.02 11.47
N ARG A 232 11.09 0.08 12.57
CA ARG A 232 11.41 -1.03 13.46
C ARG A 232 11.40 -0.50 14.90
N PRO A 233 10.96 -1.29 15.88
CA PRO A 233 11.09 -0.92 17.28
C PRO A 233 12.56 -0.94 17.72
N ALA A 234 12.86 -0.30 18.85
CA ALA A 234 14.14 -0.50 19.52
C ALA A 234 14.32 -1.99 19.89
N TYR A 235 15.57 -2.45 19.87
CA TYR A 235 15.87 -3.86 20.13
C TYR A 235 15.43 -4.27 21.53
N GLY A 236 14.62 -5.33 21.62
CA GLY A 236 14.09 -5.82 22.91
C GLY A 236 12.97 -4.98 23.52
N ALA A 237 12.49 -3.94 22.85
CA ALA A 237 11.44 -3.07 23.40
C ALA A 237 10.09 -3.79 23.59
N ASP A 238 9.38 -3.46 24.66
CA ASP A 238 7.98 -3.83 24.80
C ASP A 238 7.10 -2.89 23.96
N VAL A 239 6.71 -3.35 22.78
CA VAL A 239 5.91 -2.56 21.84
C VAL A 239 4.48 -2.33 22.31
N ARG A 240 3.97 -3.07 23.30
CA ARG A 240 2.63 -2.83 23.87
C ARG A 240 2.63 -1.75 24.94
N ALA A 241 3.77 -1.58 25.62
CA ALA A 241 3.95 -0.53 26.62
C ALA A 241 4.19 0.85 25.98
N ASP A 242 4.61 0.89 24.71
CA ASP A 242 4.88 2.13 23.98
C ASP A 242 3.59 2.73 23.39
N LEU A 243 3.12 3.81 24.02
CA LEU A 243 1.91 4.55 23.64
C LEU A 243 2.08 5.40 22.38
N ASP A 244 3.32 5.66 21.94
CA ASP A 244 3.59 6.44 20.72
C ASP A 244 3.50 5.57 19.45
N LEU A 245 3.49 4.24 19.62
CA LEU A 245 3.33 3.31 18.52
C LEU A 245 1.88 3.20 18.07
N THR A 246 1.71 3.25 16.75
CA THR A 246 0.41 2.93 16.16
C THR A 246 0.09 1.45 16.33
N TYR A 247 -1.21 1.13 16.35
CA TYR A 247 -1.69 -0.25 16.33
C TYR A 247 -0.99 -1.13 15.27
N TYR A 248 -0.87 -0.64 14.03
CA TYR A 248 -0.28 -1.42 12.94
C TYR A 248 1.23 -1.62 13.08
N GLN A 249 1.94 -0.71 13.75
CA GLN A 249 3.35 -0.87 14.11
C GLN A 249 3.54 -1.93 15.19
N GLN A 250 2.70 -1.91 16.23
CA GLN A 250 2.72 -2.95 17.28
C GLN A 250 2.45 -4.33 16.69
N VAL A 251 1.38 -4.47 15.89
CA VAL A 251 1.04 -5.72 15.19
C VAL A 251 2.17 -6.18 14.27
N TYR A 252 2.84 -5.26 13.57
CA TYR A 252 3.98 -5.59 12.72
C TYR A 252 5.13 -6.20 13.52
N ALA A 253 5.56 -5.53 14.59
CA ALA A 253 6.67 -5.96 15.43
C ALA A 253 6.39 -7.33 16.09
N GLU A 254 5.23 -7.48 16.71
CA GLU A 254 4.78 -8.74 17.32
C GLU A 254 4.77 -9.87 16.29
N ARG A 255 4.22 -9.60 15.09
CA ARG A 255 4.15 -10.62 14.05
C ARG A 255 5.52 -10.95 13.49
N ALA A 256 6.41 -9.97 13.34
CA ALA A 256 7.77 -10.20 12.88
C ALA A 256 8.57 -11.04 13.87
N ARG A 257 8.40 -10.80 15.19
CA ARG A 257 8.98 -11.62 16.26
C ARG A 257 8.46 -13.06 16.20
N TYR A 258 7.14 -13.24 16.17
CA TYR A 258 6.50 -14.55 16.05
C TYR A 258 6.95 -15.33 14.80
N GLU A 259 7.00 -14.70 13.63
CA GLU A 259 7.42 -15.37 12.40
C GLU A 259 8.93 -15.66 12.40
N SER A 260 9.75 -14.86 13.10
CA SER A 260 11.18 -15.13 13.26
C SER A 260 11.39 -16.36 14.13
N GLU A 261 10.74 -16.43 15.29
CA GLU A 261 10.74 -17.60 16.18
C GLU A 261 10.26 -18.86 15.45
N LYS A 262 9.09 -18.79 14.80
CA LYS A 262 8.50 -19.91 14.04
C LYS A 262 9.42 -20.46 12.95
N LEU A 263 10.26 -19.61 12.36
CA LEU A 263 11.19 -19.99 11.29
C LEU A 263 12.61 -20.28 11.79
N GLY A 264 12.86 -20.17 13.10
CA GLY A 264 14.22 -20.29 13.66
C GLY A 264 15.17 -19.21 13.15
N LEU A 265 14.66 -18.03 12.78
CA LEU A 265 15.45 -16.93 12.25
C LEU A 265 15.81 -15.95 13.37
N PRO A 266 17.10 -15.59 13.53
CA PRO A 266 17.51 -14.68 14.59
C PRO A 266 16.97 -13.26 14.31
N ILE A 267 16.58 -12.60 15.40
CA ILE A 267 16.36 -11.15 15.44
C ILE A 267 17.67 -10.53 15.90
N ALA A 268 18.23 -9.63 15.11
CA ALA A 268 19.49 -8.97 15.43
C ALA A 268 19.26 -7.50 15.78
N GLU A 269 20.17 -6.94 16.57
CA GLU A 269 20.25 -5.50 16.77
C GLU A 269 20.94 -4.87 15.56
N SER A 270 20.34 -3.82 15.00
CA SER A 270 20.94 -3.02 13.92
C SER A 270 21.89 -1.97 14.47
N ALA A 271 22.72 -1.38 13.60
CA ALA A 271 23.61 -0.27 13.97
C ALA A 271 22.90 0.95 14.59
N THR A 272 21.58 1.07 14.41
CA THR A 272 20.76 2.15 15.00
C THR A 272 20.02 1.70 16.28
N GLY A 273 20.39 0.58 16.89
CA GLY A 273 19.74 0.05 18.09
C GLY A 273 18.32 -0.48 17.88
N LYS A 274 17.95 -0.77 16.62
CA LYS A 274 16.61 -1.24 16.24
C LYS A 274 16.60 -2.72 15.91
N GLU A 275 15.44 -3.37 16.04
CA GLU A 275 15.27 -4.75 15.57
C GLU A 275 15.49 -4.89 14.07
N SER A 276 16.27 -5.90 13.70
CA SER A 276 16.51 -6.31 12.33
C SER A 276 16.00 -7.74 12.13
N TYR A 277 15.04 -7.89 11.21
CA TYR A 277 14.45 -9.17 10.87
C TYR A 277 14.93 -9.65 9.52
N LYS A 278 15.08 -10.97 9.38
CA LYS A 278 15.29 -11.59 8.06
C LYS A 278 14.08 -11.33 7.16
N MET A 279 14.35 -11.16 5.86
CA MET A 279 13.36 -10.75 4.85
C MET A 279 12.11 -11.65 4.81
N HIS A 280 12.25 -12.96 5.02
CA HIS A 280 11.12 -13.89 5.02
C HIS A 280 10.14 -13.62 6.17
N ALA A 281 10.63 -13.45 7.40
CA ALA A 281 9.82 -13.10 8.56
C ALA A 281 9.15 -11.74 8.39
N ALA A 282 9.92 -10.71 7.98
CA ALA A 282 9.40 -9.37 7.73
C ALA A 282 8.28 -9.37 6.67
N ASN A 283 8.45 -10.08 5.54
CA ASN A 283 7.45 -10.14 4.48
C ASN A 283 6.14 -10.83 4.93
N ARG A 284 6.22 -11.84 5.80
CA ARG A 284 5.04 -12.49 6.40
C ARG A 284 4.32 -11.54 7.35
N ALA A 285 5.07 -10.82 8.19
CA ALA A 285 4.53 -9.78 9.07
C ALA A 285 3.85 -8.65 8.29
N HIS A 286 4.48 -8.14 7.22
CA HIS A 286 3.87 -7.14 6.35
C HIS A 286 2.54 -7.61 5.75
N ARG A 287 2.47 -8.85 5.24
CA ARG A 287 1.23 -9.41 4.68
C ARG A 287 0.14 -9.57 5.75
N TYR A 288 0.53 -9.88 6.99
CA TYR A 288 -0.41 -9.97 8.11
C TYR A 288 -1.02 -8.62 8.48
N VAL A 289 -0.19 -7.59 8.64
CA VAL A 289 -0.63 -6.20 8.89
C VAL A 289 -1.56 -5.70 7.80
N GLU A 290 -1.22 -6.00 6.55
CA GLU A 290 -2.02 -5.65 5.39
C GLU A 290 -3.40 -6.33 5.39
N LYS A 291 -3.45 -7.63 5.70
CA LYS A 291 -4.73 -8.33 5.90
C LYS A 291 -5.55 -7.71 7.03
N ARG A 292 -4.89 -7.31 8.13
CA ARG A 292 -5.53 -6.63 9.26
C ARG A 292 -6.10 -5.28 8.88
N LEU A 293 -5.36 -4.46 8.13
CA LEU A 293 -5.84 -3.17 7.61
C LEU A 293 -7.10 -3.36 6.76
N VAL A 294 -7.08 -4.29 5.80
CA VAL A 294 -8.24 -4.58 4.95
C VAL A 294 -9.42 -5.13 5.75
N LYS A 295 -9.16 -5.94 6.79
CA LYS A 295 -10.21 -6.41 7.70
C LYS A 295 -10.88 -5.25 8.43
N HIS A 296 -10.09 -4.33 8.99
CA HIS A 296 -10.64 -3.19 9.70
C HIS A 296 -11.42 -2.29 8.74
N LEU A 297 -10.88 -2.00 7.57
CA LEU A 297 -11.59 -1.25 6.53
C LEU A 297 -12.94 -1.88 6.18
N TYR A 298 -13.00 -3.20 5.97
CA TYR A 298 -14.25 -3.90 5.68
C TYR A 298 -15.27 -3.81 6.83
N LEU A 299 -14.82 -3.95 8.08
CA LEU A 299 -15.70 -3.85 9.25
C LEU A 299 -16.22 -2.43 9.44
N GLU A 300 -15.34 -1.44 9.37
CA GLU A 300 -15.69 -0.03 9.56
C GLU A 300 -16.55 0.51 8.41
N TRP A 301 -16.33 0.03 7.19
CA TRP A 301 -17.19 0.36 6.04
C TRP A 301 -18.64 -0.04 6.31
N ARG A 302 -18.86 -1.27 6.79
CA ARG A 302 -20.21 -1.77 7.09
C ARG A 302 -20.81 -1.17 8.35
N ARG A 303 -19.99 -0.73 9.31
CA ARG A 303 -20.45 0.00 10.50
C ARG A 303 -20.89 1.42 10.17
N ALA A 304 -20.15 2.11 9.32
CA ALA A 304 -20.43 3.50 8.95
C ALA A 304 -21.63 3.65 8.00
N ALA A 305 -22.04 2.57 7.34
CA ALA A 305 -23.18 2.54 6.43
C ALA A 305 -24.44 1.92 7.03
N ALA A 306 -24.38 1.45 8.28
CA ALA A 306 -25.53 0.94 9.05
C ALA A 306 -26.16 2.07 9.85
#